data_AF-A0A2D5G2J6-F1
#
_entry.id   AF-A0A2D5G2J6-F1
#
_cell.length_a   1.000
_cell.length_b   1.000
_cell.length_c   1.000
_cell.angle_alpha   90.00
_cell.angle_beta   90.00
_cell.angle_gamma   90.00
#
_symmetry.space_group_name_H-M   'P 1'
#
loop_
_entity.id
_entity.type
_entity.pdbx_description
1 polymer ?
#
loop_
_entity_poly.entity_id
_entity_poly.type
_entity_poly.pdbx_seq_one_letter_code
_entity_poly.pdbx_strand_id
1 'polypeptide(L)'
;MFLLPSECTQDLSRYRTLYLSLAEDGIEINQYITSTNEFSLNEAWCSISIDSEMPWGGRNLITISSNTELPIKIFFRIPGWDRSVNILLNGDPIHPNRKDGYFEVERVWGNSDQIEINFNFSPYLVRANPKIRYNANRAAVFRGPLLYCLESTDNSDHLNQYLLQQNPEFTESCEDDILAGAIYLKSAGLKSEFTEDALYSVNKPKKIPADLTLIPYFLWSNCGECEMLTWILEDVN
;
A
#
# COMPACT_ATOMS: atom_id res chain seq x y z
N MET A 1 30.80 2.22 -1.54
CA MET A 1 29.74 1.48 -2.27
C MET A 1 28.65 2.50 -2.59
N PHE A 2 28.83 3.26 -3.68
CA PHE A 2 27.87 4.25 -4.17
C PHE A 2 27.14 3.63 -5.35
N LEU A 3 26.09 2.84 -5.08
CA LEU A 3 25.30 2.17 -6.12
C LEU A 3 23.92 2.82 -6.34
N LEU A 4 23.47 3.67 -5.42
CA LEU A 4 22.07 4.10 -5.35
C LEU A 4 21.58 4.97 -6.52
N PRO A 5 22.31 5.99 -7.02
CA PRO A 5 21.70 6.91 -7.99
C PRO A 5 21.54 6.30 -9.40
N SER A 6 22.54 5.55 -9.86
CA SER A 6 22.54 4.95 -11.21
C SER A 6 21.61 3.76 -11.32
N GLU A 7 21.48 2.96 -10.26
CA GLU A 7 20.57 1.81 -10.21
C GLU A 7 19.11 2.28 -10.20
N CYS A 8 18.75 3.29 -9.39
CA CYS A 8 17.41 3.90 -9.41
C CYS A 8 17.00 4.38 -10.81
N THR A 9 17.93 5.00 -11.55
CA THR A 9 17.64 5.51 -12.90
C THR A 9 17.41 4.38 -13.91
N GLN A 10 18.19 3.30 -13.82
CA GLN A 10 18.02 2.14 -14.70
C GLN A 10 16.73 1.38 -14.40
N ASP A 11 16.35 1.24 -13.14
CA ASP A 11 15.09 0.60 -12.74
C ASP A 11 13.88 1.39 -13.26
N LEU A 12 13.89 2.73 -13.14
CA LEU A 12 12.86 3.62 -13.69
C LEU A 12 12.64 3.43 -15.19
N SER A 13 13.71 3.19 -15.95
CA SER A 13 13.64 2.98 -17.40
C SER A 13 13.02 1.63 -17.82
N ARG A 14 12.97 0.64 -16.92
CA ARG A 14 12.43 -0.71 -17.16
C ARG A 14 11.00 -0.90 -16.66
N TYR A 15 10.37 0.12 -16.10
CA TYR A 15 9.02 0.03 -15.50
C TYR A 15 7.96 -0.55 -16.42
N ARG A 16 8.09 -0.34 -17.75
CA ARG A 16 7.08 -0.79 -18.72
C ARG A 16 6.86 -2.30 -18.71
N THR A 17 7.90 -3.09 -18.49
CA THR A 17 7.81 -4.56 -18.48
C THR A 17 7.37 -5.12 -17.12
N LEU A 18 7.26 -4.28 -16.08
CA LEU A 18 6.97 -4.70 -14.71
C LEU A 18 5.48 -4.69 -14.36
N TYR A 19 4.66 -3.88 -15.05
CA TYR A 19 3.23 -3.76 -14.73
C TYR A 19 2.31 -4.61 -15.61
N LEU A 20 2.72 -4.97 -16.83
CA LEU A 20 1.95 -5.80 -17.76
C LEU A 20 2.89 -6.80 -18.44
N SER A 21 2.50 -8.08 -18.48
CA SER A 21 3.21 -9.15 -19.20
C SER A 21 2.27 -9.91 -20.14
N LEU A 22 2.84 -10.45 -21.22
CA LEU A 22 2.17 -11.41 -22.10
C LEU A 22 2.45 -12.82 -21.58
N ALA A 23 1.40 -13.59 -21.30
CA ALA A 23 1.46 -15.00 -20.96
C ALA A 23 1.17 -15.87 -22.20
N GLU A 24 1.36 -17.19 -22.09
CA GLU A 24 1.03 -18.11 -23.20
C GLU A 24 -0.47 -18.11 -23.54
N ASP A 25 -1.34 -17.89 -22.57
CA ASP A 25 -2.80 -17.94 -22.71
C ASP A 25 -3.52 -16.61 -22.45
N GLY A 26 -2.80 -15.49 -22.33
CA GLY A 26 -3.42 -14.20 -22.03
C GLY A 26 -2.49 -13.05 -21.70
N ILE A 27 -3.04 -12.07 -20.99
CA ILE A 27 -2.33 -10.87 -20.50
C ILE A 27 -2.38 -10.83 -18.98
N GLU A 28 -1.26 -10.55 -18.33
CA GLU A 28 -1.17 -10.41 -16.88
C GLU A 28 -0.99 -8.95 -16.48
N ILE A 29 -1.89 -8.44 -15.64
CA ILE A 29 -1.78 -7.12 -15.01
C ILE A 29 -1.15 -7.30 -13.63
N ASN A 30 0.13 -6.96 -13.54
CA ASN A 30 0.96 -7.09 -12.35
C ASN A 30 1.00 -5.85 -11.48
N GLN A 31 0.86 -4.65 -12.04
CA GLN A 31 0.76 -3.42 -11.25
C GLN A 31 -0.37 -2.55 -11.78
N TYR A 32 -1.02 -1.87 -10.86
CA TYR A 32 -2.07 -0.93 -11.17
C TYR A 32 -1.46 0.47 -11.20
N ILE A 33 -1.08 0.89 -12.40
CA ILE A 33 -0.47 2.19 -12.66
C ILE A 33 -1.19 2.78 -13.86
N THR A 34 -1.61 4.04 -13.75
CA THR A 34 -2.30 4.74 -14.84
C THR A 34 -1.45 4.70 -16.12
N SER A 35 -1.95 4.02 -17.15
CA SER A 35 -1.20 3.73 -18.37
C SER A 35 -2.11 3.27 -19.51
N THR A 36 -1.65 3.42 -20.74
CA THR A 36 -2.28 2.82 -21.92
C THR A 36 -1.25 1.95 -22.63
N ASN A 37 -1.61 0.71 -22.92
CA ASN A 37 -0.73 -0.28 -23.52
C ASN A 37 -1.40 -0.96 -24.69
N GLU A 38 -0.69 -1.05 -25.80
CA GLU A 38 -1.18 -1.64 -27.04
C GLU A 38 -0.35 -2.86 -27.40
N PHE A 39 -1.03 -3.90 -27.88
CA PHE A 39 -0.48 -5.19 -28.20
C PHE A 39 -1.07 -5.71 -29.51
N SER A 40 -0.31 -6.57 -30.19
CA SER A 40 -0.82 -7.40 -31.27
C SER A 40 -0.91 -8.84 -30.76
N LEU A 41 -2.13 -9.38 -30.68
CA LEU A 41 -2.42 -10.72 -30.15
C LEU A 41 -3.28 -11.47 -31.16
N ASN A 42 -2.84 -12.66 -31.59
CA ASN A 42 -3.56 -13.46 -32.59
C ASN A 42 -3.92 -12.67 -33.85
N GLU A 43 -3.00 -11.82 -34.33
CA GLU A 43 -3.21 -10.91 -35.47
C GLU A 43 -4.26 -9.79 -35.26
N ALA A 44 -4.89 -9.72 -34.08
CA ALA A 44 -5.77 -8.64 -33.65
C ALA A 44 -4.99 -7.55 -32.89
N TRP A 45 -5.49 -6.32 -32.96
CA TRP A 45 -4.99 -5.21 -32.13
C TRP A 45 -5.80 -5.17 -30.83
N CYS A 46 -5.11 -5.01 -29.70
CA CYS A 46 -5.70 -4.86 -28.38
C CYS A 46 -5.05 -3.68 -27.65
N SER A 47 -5.86 -2.88 -26.95
CA SER A 47 -5.42 -1.83 -26.04
C SER A 47 -5.99 -2.07 -24.66
N ILE A 48 -5.14 -1.94 -23.64
CA ILE A 48 -5.50 -1.95 -22.23
C ILE A 48 -5.13 -0.59 -21.66
N SER A 49 -6.16 0.14 -21.25
CA SER A 49 -6.04 1.39 -20.51
C SER A 49 -6.35 1.14 -19.04
N ILE A 50 -5.47 1.58 -18.14
CA ILE A 50 -5.65 1.52 -16.70
C ILE A 50 -5.75 2.97 -16.22
N ASP A 51 -6.83 3.28 -15.51
CA ASP A 51 -7.01 4.50 -14.71
C ASP A 51 -7.04 4.07 -13.24
N SER A 52 -6.03 4.45 -12.46
CA SER A 52 -5.80 3.93 -11.11
C SER A 52 -5.59 5.05 -10.09
N GLU A 53 -6.17 4.88 -8.91
CA GLU A 53 -5.91 5.74 -7.75
C GLU A 53 -4.69 5.31 -6.93
N MET A 54 -4.02 4.20 -7.30
CA MET A 54 -2.84 3.73 -6.60
C MET A 54 -1.70 4.78 -6.63
N PRO A 55 -0.90 4.90 -5.56
CA PRO A 55 -0.95 4.13 -4.32
C PRO A 55 -1.84 4.78 -3.23
N TRP A 56 -2.67 5.77 -3.57
CA TRP A 56 -3.44 6.56 -2.60
C TRP A 56 -4.88 6.09 -2.43
N GLY A 57 -5.42 5.38 -3.42
CA GLY A 57 -6.77 4.83 -3.40
C GLY A 57 -6.85 3.44 -4.03
N GLY A 58 -8.00 2.80 -3.80
CA GLY A 58 -8.24 1.41 -4.15
C GLY A 58 -8.88 1.19 -5.50
N ARG A 59 -9.42 2.24 -6.15
CA ARG A 59 -10.15 2.12 -7.42
C ARG A 59 -9.18 1.98 -8.58
N ASN A 60 -9.47 1.01 -9.45
CA ASN A 60 -8.76 0.75 -10.68
C ASN A 60 -9.77 0.45 -11.78
N LEU A 61 -9.86 1.31 -12.78
CA LEU A 61 -10.69 1.09 -13.96
C LEU A 61 -9.80 0.64 -15.11
N ILE A 62 -9.99 -0.59 -15.57
CA ILE A 62 -9.29 -1.19 -16.69
C ILE A 62 -10.25 -1.25 -17.87
N THR A 63 -9.93 -0.53 -18.94
CA THR A 63 -10.67 -0.57 -20.21
C THR A 63 -9.91 -1.39 -21.21
N ILE A 64 -10.57 -2.39 -21.78
CA ILE A 64 -10.05 -3.28 -22.81
C ILE A 64 -10.75 -2.92 -24.13
N SER A 65 -9.96 -2.60 -25.14
CA SER A 65 -10.43 -2.33 -26.49
C SER A 65 -9.74 -3.27 -27.47
N SER A 66 -10.52 -3.85 -28.38
CA SER A 66 -10.00 -4.67 -29.47
C SER A 66 -10.66 -4.26 -30.79
N ASN A 67 -9.92 -4.40 -31.90
CA ASN A 67 -10.46 -4.14 -33.23
C ASN A 67 -11.37 -5.28 -33.74
N THR A 68 -11.30 -6.43 -33.09
CA THR A 68 -12.09 -7.65 -33.38
C THR A 68 -12.47 -8.35 -32.07
N GLU A 69 -13.38 -9.33 -32.14
CA GLU A 69 -13.64 -10.19 -30.99
C GLU A 69 -12.38 -10.96 -30.59
N LEU A 70 -11.89 -10.73 -29.37
CA LEU A 70 -10.63 -11.27 -28.89
C LEU A 70 -10.86 -12.25 -27.72
N PRO A 71 -10.93 -13.57 -27.97
CA PRO A 71 -11.04 -14.57 -26.92
C PRO A 71 -9.68 -14.76 -26.23
N ILE A 72 -9.49 -14.12 -25.08
CA ILE A 72 -8.27 -14.25 -24.27
C ILE A 72 -8.60 -14.25 -22.79
N LYS A 73 -7.63 -14.72 -21.99
CA LYS A 73 -7.63 -14.53 -20.55
C LYS A 73 -6.94 -13.24 -20.17
N ILE A 74 -7.46 -12.57 -19.16
CA ILE A 74 -6.75 -11.51 -18.47
C ILE A 74 -6.62 -11.89 -17.00
N PHE A 75 -5.38 -11.85 -16.51
CA PHE A 75 -5.03 -12.14 -15.13
C PHE A 75 -4.80 -10.84 -14.38
N PHE A 76 -5.55 -10.61 -13.31
CA PHE A 76 -5.43 -9.41 -12.48
C PHE A 76 -4.78 -9.76 -11.15
N ARG A 77 -3.60 -9.21 -10.84
CA ARG A 77 -2.89 -9.52 -9.60
C ARG A 77 -3.72 -9.12 -8.38
N ILE A 78 -3.81 -10.02 -7.43
CA ILE A 78 -4.43 -9.79 -6.12
C ILE A 78 -3.32 -9.37 -5.15
N PRO A 79 -3.29 -8.12 -4.69
CA PRO A 79 -2.31 -7.71 -3.69
C PRO A 79 -2.50 -8.54 -2.41
N GLY A 80 -1.42 -9.10 -1.87
CA GLY A 80 -1.49 -9.98 -0.70
C GLY A 80 -2.00 -9.29 0.57
N TRP A 81 -2.03 -7.96 0.59
CA TRP A 81 -2.59 -7.16 1.68
C TRP A 81 -4.11 -7.04 1.62
N ASP A 82 -4.73 -7.16 0.45
CA ASP A 82 -6.19 -7.04 0.35
C ASP A 82 -6.89 -8.38 0.61
N ARG A 83 -8.00 -8.31 1.34
CA ARG A 83 -8.83 -9.46 1.71
C ARG A 83 -10.27 -9.34 1.24
N SER A 84 -10.69 -8.18 0.74
CA SER A 84 -12.09 -7.88 0.42
C SER A 84 -12.23 -7.16 -0.91
N VAL A 85 -11.44 -7.57 -1.90
CA VAL A 85 -11.48 -7.03 -3.26
C VAL A 85 -12.85 -7.21 -3.89
N ASN A 86 -13.35 -6.13 -4.49
CA ASN A 86 -14.57 -6.13 -5.28
C ASN A 86 -14.23 -5.93 -6.76
N ILE A 87 -14.89 -6.70 -7.64
CA ILE A 87 -14.65 -6.65 -9.08
C ILE A 87 -15.98 -6.51 -9.81
N LEU A 88 -16.06 -5.51 -10.67
CA LEU A 88 -17.19 -5.27 -11.56
C LEU A 88 -16.73 -5.48 -13.01
N LEU A 89 -17.57 -6.10 -13.82
CA LEU A 89 -17.41 -6.23 -15.26
C LEU A 89 -18.58 -5.50 -15.93
N ASN A 90 -18.27 -4.43 -16.67
CA ASN A 90 -19.28 -3.58 -17.31
C ASN A 90 -20.37 -3.09 -16.33
N GLY A 91 -20.00 -2.88 -15.05
CA GLY A 91 -20.89 -2.45 -13.98
C GLY A 91 -21.52 -3.58 -13.14
N ASP A 92 -21.47 -4.83 -13.61
CA ASP A 92 -22.04 -5.98 -12.91
C ASP A 92 -20.99 -6.70 -12.04
N PRO A 93 -21.30 -7.03 -10.76
CA PRO A 93 -20.38 -7.78 -9.91
C PRO A 93 -20.03 -9.17 -10.47
N ILE A 94 -18.74 -9.51 -10.44
CA ILE A 94 -18.24 -10.83 -10.82
C ILE A 94 -17.37 -11.46 -9.73
N HIS A 95 -17.30 -12.79 -9.73
CA HIS A 95 -16.48 -13.58 -8.80
C HIS A 95 -15.56 -14.53 -9.58
N PRO A 96 -14.50 -14.01 -10.22
CA PRO A 96 -13.58 -14.82 -11.01
C PRO A 96 -12.79 -15.81 -10.13
N ASN A 97 -12.29 -16.87 -10.78
CA ASN A 97 -11.45 -17.85 -10.11
C ASN A 97 -10.17 -17.20 -9.60
N ARG A 98 -9.81 -17.50 -8.36
CA ARG A 98 -8.54 -17.09 -7.76
C ARG A 98 -7.53 -18.22 -7.90
N LYS A 99 -6.43 -17.96 -8.60
CA LYS A 99 -5.34 -18.93 -8.79
C LYS A 99 -4.00 -18.21 -8.73
N ASP A 100 -3.07 -18.76 -7.95
CA ASP A 100 -1.67 -18.30 -7.86
C ASP A 100 -1.49 -16.78 -7.61
N GLY A 101 -2.44 -16.17 -6.89
CA GLY A 101 -2.41 -14.74 -6.57
C GLY A 101 -3.04 -13.82 -7.62
N TYR A 102 -3.77 -14.37 -8.60
CA TYR A 102 -4.47 -13.62 -9.64
C TYR A 102 -5.96 -13.96 -9.69
N PHE A 103 -6.76 -13.01 -10.17
CA PHE A 103 -8.09 -13.28 -10.73
C PHE A 103 -7.96 -13.57 -12.22
N GLU A 104 -8.52 -14.69 -12.65
CA GLU A 104 -8.57 -15.08 -14.06
C GLU A 104 -9.94 -14.75 -14.65
N VAL A 105 -9.97 -13.92 -15.69
CA VAL A 105 -11.18 -13.60 -16.45
C VAL A 105 -10.98 -14.04 -17.89
N GLU A 106 -11.59 -15.18 -18.23
CA GLU A 106 -11.62 -15.72 -19.60
C GLU A 106 -12.90 -15.32 -20.30
N ARG A 107 -12.80 -14.56 -21.40
CA ARG A 107 -13.96 -14.20 -22.22
C ARG A 107 -13.55 -13.74 -23.61
N VAL A 108 -14.57 -13.49 -24.43
CA VAL A 108 -14.43 -12.70 -25.66
C VAL A 108 -14.49 -11.23 -25.28
N TRP A 109 -13.39 -10.53 -25.50
CA TRP A 109 -13.26 -9.09 -25.25
C TRP A 109 -13.60 -8.32 -26.53
N GLY A 110 -14.38 -7.25 -26.38
CA GLY A 110 -14.83 -6.41 -27.48
C GLY A 110 -14.23 -4.99 -27.42
N ASN A 111 -14.91 -4.07 -28.10
CA ASN A 111 -14.55 -2.65 -28.02
C ASN A 111 -15.15 -2.03 -26.75
N SER A 112 -14.27 -1.63 -25.82
CA SER A 112 -14.60 -0.88 -24.60
C SER A 112 -15.22 -1.69 -23.44
N ASP A 113 -14.86 -2.97 -23.30
CA ASP A 113 -15.16 -3.70 -22.07
C ASP A 113 -14.41 -3.08 -20.88
N GLN A 114 -15.05 -3.05 -19.72
CA GLN A 114 -14.53 -2.43 -18.50
C GLN A 114 -14.49 -3.43 -17.35
N ILE A 115 -13.33 -3.50 -16.71
CA ILE A 115 -13.13 -4.17 -15.42
C ILE A 115 -12.83 -3.09 -14.40
N GLU A 116 -13.65 -2.98 -13.35
CA GLU A 116 -13.38 -2.13 -12.20
C GLU A 116 -12.96 -3.00 -11.02
N ILE A 117 -11.78 -2.75 -10.46
CA ILE A 117 -11.26 -3.43 -9.28
C ILE A 117 -11.09 -2.42 -8.15
N ASN A 118 -11.79 -2.67 -7.06
CA ASN A 118 -11.72 -1.86 -5.85
C ASN A 118 -11.06 -2.66 -4.73
N PHE A 119 -9.86 -2.22 -4.33
CA PHE A 119 -9.15 -2.79 -3.20
C PHE A 119 -9.47 -2.05 -1.90
N ASN A 120 -9.41 -2.76 -0.77
CA ASN A 120 -9.61 -2.14 0.54
C ASN A 120 -8.37 -1.40 1.03
N PHE A 121 -8.50 -0.08 1.20
CA PHE A 121 -7.43 0.80 1.67
C PHE A 121 -7.55 1.21 3.14
N SER A 122 -8.45 0.62 3.92
CA SER A 122 -8.50 0.87 5.37
C SER A 122 -7.15 0.58 6.02
N PRO A 123 -6.62 1.49 6.86
CA PRO A 123 -5.37 1.23 7.59
C PRO A 123 -5.47 -0.01 8.47
N TYR A 124 -4.37 -0.77 8.53
CA TYR A 124 -4.31 -2.01 9.30
C TYR A 124 -2.95 -2.21 9.95
N LEU A 125 -2.94 -3.02 11.02
CA LEU A 125 -1.72 -3.38 11.74
C LEU A 125 -1.12 -4.67 11.18
N VAL A 126 0.19 -4.64 10.95
CA VAL A 126 1.02 -5.83 10.70
C VAL A 126 1.83 -6.11 11.96
N ARG A 127 1.74 -7.36 12.45
CA ARG A 127 2.51 -7.84 13.61
C ARG A 127 3.52 -8.88 13.15
N ALA A 128 4.74 -8.78 13.66
CA ALA A 128 5.82 -9.69 13.29
C ALA A 128 5.62 -11.09 13.93
N ASN A 129 6.22 -12.11 13.31
CA ASN A 129 6.35 -13.41 13.95
C ASN A 129 7.11 -13.25 15.29
N PRO A 130 6.67 -13.82 16.42
CA PRO A 130 7.34 -13.67 17.72
C PRO A 130 8.81 -14.11 17.76
N LYS A 131 9.27 -14.91 16.79
CA LYS A 131 10.69 -15.26 16.62
C LYS A 131 11.56 -14.05 16.24
N ILE A 132 10.97 -12.99 15.68
CA ILE A 132 11.62 -11.73 15.34
C ILE A 132 11.65 -10.86 16.60
N ARG A 133 12.67 -11.08 17.44
CA ARG A 133 12.77 -10.50 18.79
C ARG A 133 12.75 -8.98 18.82
N TYR A 134 13.29 -8.33 17.79
CA TYR A 134 13.33 -6.86 17.69
C TYR A 134 11.95 -6.21 17.54
N ASN A 135 10.98 -6.96 17.02
CA ASN A 135 9.60 -6.49 16.80
C ASN A 135 8.61 -7.12 17.80
N ALA A 136 9.11 -7.71 18.88
CA ALA A 136 8.25 -8.24 19.95
C ALA A 136 7.41 -7.09 20.55
N ASN A 137 6.11 -7.33 20.68
CA ASN A 137 5.12 -6.34 21.15
C ASN A 137 5.16 -5.02 20.36
N ARG A 138 5.48 -5.08 19.07
CA ARG A 138 5.41 -3.95 18.15
C ARG A 138 4.51 -4.26 16.97
N ALA A 139 3.88 -3.22 16.45
CA ALA A 139 3.09 -3.27 15.23
C ALA A 139 3.60 -2.22 14.23
N ALA A 140 3.49 -2.54 12.95
CA ALA A 140 3.68 -1.61 11.85
C ALA A 140 2.31 -1.25 11.27
N VAL A 141 2.14 0.02 10.88
CA VAL A 141 0.89 0.50 10.27
C VAL A 141 1.04 0.49 8.75
N PHE A 142 0.05 -0.09 8.07
CA PHE A 142 -0.03 -0.11 6.63
C PHE A 142 -1.37 0.47 6.15
N ARG A 143 -1.37 1.05 4.95
CA ARG A 143 -2.55 1.46 4.21
C ARG A 143 -2.39 1.06 2.75
N GLY A 144 -3.19 0.09 2.30
CA GLY A 144 -2.94 -0.58 1.02
C GLY A 144 -1.51 -1.12 0.93
N PRO A 145 -0.72 -0.74 -0.10
CA PRO A 145 0.68 -1.15 -0.25
C PRO A 145 1.68 -0.33 0.57
N LEU A 146 1.25 0.76 1.22
CA LEU A 146 2.15 1.73 1.85
C LEU A 146 2.40 1.38 3.32
N LEU A 147 3.68 1.29 3.68
CA LEU A 147 4.15 1.27 5.07
C LEU A 147 4.19 2.70 5.61
N TYR A 148 3.76 2.90 6.85
CA TYR A 148 3.77 4.17 7.54
C TYR A 148 4.81 4.20 8.67
N CYS A 149 5.23 5.41 9.06
CA CYS A 149 6.12 5.65 10.19
C CYS A 149 5.71 6.88 11.00
N LEU A 150 6.15 6.92 12.26
CA LEU A 150 6.22 8.15 13.05
C LEU A 150 7.50 8.92 12.68
N GLU A 151 7.41 10.23 12.59
CA GLU A 151 8.55 11.15 12.47
C GLU A 151 8.52 12.15 13.64
N SER A 152 9.68 12.54 14.17
CA SER A 152 9.70 13.45 15.33
C SER A 152 9.31 14.90 15.00
N THR A 153 9.17 15.22 13.71
CA THR A 153 8.62 16.50 13.25
C THR A 153 7.13 16.60 13.51
N ASP A 154 6.42 15.48 13.37
CA ASP A 154 4.96 15.37 13.53
C ASP A 154 4.56 14.82 14.90
N ASN A 155 5.52 14.23 15.63
CA ASN A 155 5.35 13.63 16.94
C ASN A 155 6.50 14.11 17.81
N SER A 156 6.30 14.58 19.04
CA SER A 156 7.44 15.03 19.87
C SER A 156 8.55 13.97 20.01
N ASP A 157 9.76 14.39 20.36
CA ASP A 157 10.93 13.52 20.50
C ASP A 157 10.72 12.27 21.38
N HIS A 158 11.66 11.33 21.23
CA HIS A 158 11.70 10.03 21.91
C HIS A 158 10.57 9.09 21.46
N LEU A 159 10.53 8.80 20.16
CA LEU A 159 9.46 8.02 19.52
C LEU A 159 9.27 6.62 20.12
N ASN A 160 10.32 6.04 20.72
CA ASN A 160 10.26 4.76 21.42
C ASN A 160 9.41 4.77 22.70
N GLN A 161 8.97 5.93 23.17
CA GLN A 161 8.05 6.05 24.30
C GLN A 161 6.59 5.95 23.89
N TYR A 162 6.28 6.07 22.59
CA TYR A 162 4.91 6.03 22.09
C TYR A 162 4.43 4.59 21.89
N LEU A 163 3.14 4.39 22.16
CA LEU A 163 2.44 3.13 22.06
C LEU A 163 1.18 3.30 21.22
N LEU A 164 1.00 2.41 20.25
CA LEU A 164 -0.25 2.20 19.53
C LEU A 164 -1.23 1.41 20.40
N GLN A 165 -2.51 1.74 20.28
CA GLN A 165 -3.57 0.88 20.78
C GLN A 165 -3.62 -0.44 20.00
N GLN A 166 -4.19 -1.50 20.59
CA GLN A 166 -4.32 -2.81 19.91
C GLN A 166 -5.30 -2.79 18.74
N ASN A 167 -6.34 -1.96 18.86
CA ASN A 167 -7.36 -1.74 17.84
C ASN A 167 -7.48 -0.23 17.61
N PRO A 168 -6.46 0.39 17.00
CA PRO A 168 -6.44 1.83 16.78
C PRO A 168 -7.50 2.21 15.74
N GLU A 169 -8.23 3.27 16.02
CA GLU A 169 -9.01 3.97 14.99
C GLU A 169 -8.09 4.98 14.30
N PHE A 170 -8.15 5.01 12.98
CA PHE A 170 -7.36 5.94 12.17
C PHE A 170 -8.26 6.93 11.45
N THR A 171 -7.89 8.20 11.51
CA THR A 171 -8.47 9.26 10.70
C THR A 171 -7.46 9.65 9.62
N GLU A 172 -7.91 9.72 8.38
CA GLU A 172 -7.10 10.15 7.24
C GLU A 172 -7.18 11.66 7.06
N SER A 173 -6.05 12.32 6.82
CA SER A 173 -6.01 13.72 6.39
C SER A 173 -5.03 13.90 5.23
N CYS A 174 -5.42 14.72 4.26
CA CYS A 174 -4.53 15.19 3.20
C CYS A 174 -4.04 16.59 3.60
N GLU A 175 -2.72 16.79 3.61
CA GLU A 175 -2.14 18.11 3.79
C GLU A 175 -1.58 18.57 2.44
N ASP A 176 -2.17 19.62 1.87
CA ASP A 176 -1.99 20.02 0.47
C ASP A 176 -0.56 20.51 0.14
N ASP A 177 0.28 20.79 1.14
CA ASP A 177 1.44 21.68 0.95
C ASP A 177 2.83 21.05 0.99
N ILE A 178 3.03 19.78 1.41
CA ILE A 178 4.40 19.33 1.75
C ILE A 178 4.88 18.08 0.98
N LEU A 179 4.01 17.11 0.65
CA LEU A 179 4.46 15.78 0.19
C LEU A 179 3.60 15.14 -0.92
N ALA A 180 3.35 15.86 -2.02
CA ALA A 180 2.73 15.28 -3.23
C ALA A 180 1.34 14.62 -3.00
N GLY A 181 0.50 15.22 -2.14
CA GLY A 181 -0.84 14.68 -1.81
C GLY A 181 -0.81 13.49 -0.83
N ALA A 182 0.22 13.41 0.01
CA ALA A 182 0.35 12.35 1.00
C ALA A 182 -0.85 12.29 1.95
N ILE A 183 -1.28 11.06 2.23
CA ILE A 183 -2.33 10.77 3.20
C ILE A 183 -1.67 10.50 4.55
N TYR A 184 -1.91 11.38 5.52
CA TYR A 184 -1.51 11.22 6.90
C TYR A 184 -2.51 10.34 7.65
N LEU A 185 -2.02 9.54 8.59
CA LEU A 185 -2.86 8.76 9.49
C LEU A 185 -2.74 9.31 10.91
N LYS A 186 -3.86 9.71 11.48
CA LYS A 186 -3.95 10.19 12.87
C LYS A 186 -4.64 9.14 13.73
N SER A 187 -4.10 8.86 14.91
CA SER A 187 -4.69 7.91 15.85
C SER A 187 -4.40 8.30 17.30
N ALA A 188 -5.30 7.92 18.21
CA ALA A 188 -5.03 8.01 19.64
C ALA A 188 -4.05 6.90 20.06
N GLY A 189 -3.10 7.27 20.90
CA GLY A 189 -2.11 6.38 21.47
C GLY A 189 -1.80 6.73 22.92
N LEU A 190 -0.70 6.17 23.41
CA LEU A 190 -0.17 6.47 24.73
C LEU A 190 1.31 6.85 24.62
N LYS A 191 1.80 7.63 25.56
CA LYS A 191 3.23 7.86 25.79
C LYS A 191 3.61 7.33 27.17
N SER A 192 4.67 6.54 27.23
CA SER A 192 5.27 6.10 28.49
C SER A 192 6.15 7.21 29.04
N GLU A 193 5.74 7.78 30.16
CA GLU A 193 6.43 8.86 30.85
C GLU A 193 7.03 8.35 32.16
N PHE A 194 8.28 8.77 32.40
CA PHE A 194 9.00 8.48 33.62
C PHE A 194 9.22 9.81 34.37
N THR A 195 8.51 10.00 35.48
CA THR A 195 8.48 11.28 36.21
C THR A 195 9.56 11.41 37.29
N GLU A 196 10.33 10.36 37.53
CA GLU A 196 11.42 10.37 38.50
C GLU A 196 12.73 10.75 37.80
N ASP A 197 13.54 11.58 38.43
CA ASP A 197 14.89 11.93 37.97
C ASP A 197 15.89 10.81 38.37
N ALA A 198 15.68 9.62 37.81
CA ALA A 198 16.48 8.43 38.09
C ALA A 198 16.63 7.56 36.83
N LEU A 199 17.80 6.96 36.64
CA LEU A 199 18.04 6.02 35.54
C LEU A 199 17.29 4.67 35.72
N TYR A 200 16.97 4.31 36.96
CA TYR A 200 16.31 3.05 37.30
C TYR A 200 15.30 3.26 38.43
N SER A 201 14.16 2.57 38.34
CA SER A 201 13.16 2.56 39.41
C SER A 201 12.39 1.25 39.47
N VAL A 202 11.83 1.00 40.64
CA VAL A 202 10.92 -0.13 40.90
C VAL A 202 9.50 0.18 40.44
N ASN A 203 9.17 1.46 40.20
CA ASN A 203 7.87 1.89 39.73
C ASN A 203 7.79 1.75 38.21
N LYS A 204 6.63 1.28 37.73
CA LYS A 204 6.37 1.25 36.28
C LYS A 204 6.21 2.69 35.76
N PRO A 205 6.71 2.99 34.54
CA PRO A 205 6.38 4.24 33.87
C PRO A 205 4.87 4.43 33.77
N LYS A 206 4.42 5.69 33.89
CA LYS A 206 3.02 6.03 33.69
C LYS A 206 2.74 6.11 32.20
N LYS A 207 1.59 5.60 31.76
CA LYS A 207 1.10 5.80 30.39
C LYS A 207 0.14 6.98 30.40
N ILE A 208 0.43 8.00 29.60
CA ILE A 208 -0.42 9.17 29.41
C ILE A 208 -0.99 9.17 27.99
N PRO A 209 -2.20 9.70 27.74
CA PRO A 209 -2.74 9.87 26.40
C PRO A 209 -1.79 10.68 25.50
N ALA A 210 -1.68 10.29 24.23
CA ALA A 210 -0.94 11.01 23.22
C ALA A 210 -1.60 10.85 21.85
N ASP A 211 -1.48 11.85 20.99
CA ASP A 211 -1.87 11.74 19.58
C ASP A 211 -0.68 11.27 18.75
N LEU A 212 -0.95 10.38 17.80
CA LEU A 212 0.02 9.83 16.86
C LEU A 212 -0.30 10.32 15.46
N THR A 213 0.69 10.89 14.78
CA THR A 213 0.60 11.26 13.37
C THR A 213 1.61 10.44 12.58
N LEU A 214 1.13 9.66 11.62
CA LEU A 214 1.98 8.81 10.79
C LEU A 214 1.97 9.30 9.34
N ILE A 215 3.13 9.22 8.71
CA ILE A 215 3.34 9.50 7.29
C ILE A 215 3.79 8.24 6.54
N PRO A 216 3.59 8.16 5.21
CA PRO A 216 4.19 7.09 4.41
C PRO A 216 5.71 7.07 4.56
N TYR A 217 6.29 5.90 4.83
CA TYR A 217 7.71 5.72 5.14
C TYR A 217 8.64 6.28 4.04
N PHE A 218 8.24 6.17 2.77
CA PHE A 218 9.06 6.65 1.65
C PHE A 218 9.20 8.19 1.61
N LEU A 219 8.39 8.92 2.39
CA LEU A 219 8.41 10.38 2.49
C LEU A 219 9.22 10.88 3.69
N TRP A 220 9.67 9.99 4.58
CA TRP A 220 10.55 10.36 5.69
C TRP A 220 11.84 11.05 5.21
N SER A 221 12.42 11.90 6.06
CA SER A 221 13.70 12.59 5.84
C SER A 221 13.65 13.66 4.74
N ASN A 222 12.45 14.12 4.36
CA ASN A 222 12.27 15.30 3.50
C ASN A 222 12.08 16.61 4.30
N CYS A 223 11.95 16.52 5.63
CA CYS A 223 11.68 17.66 6.52
C CYS A 223 12.85 18.01 7.48
N GLY A 224 14.05 17.49 7.20
CA GLY A 224 15.24 17.69 8.04
C GLY A 224 15.64 16.43 8.83
N GLU A 225 16.60 16.59 9.73
CA GLU A 225 17.06 15.50 10.61
C GLU A 225 16.08 15.30 11.77
N CYS A 226 15.62 14.08 11.97
CA CYS A 226 14.57 13.72 12.91
C CYS A 226 14.66 12.24 13.33
N GLU A 227 14.02 11.89 14.44
CA GLU A 227 13.79 10.47 14.76
C GLU A 227 12.71 9.89 13.85
N MET A 228 12.78 8.58 13.56
CA MET A 228 11.74 7.87 12.83
C MET A 228 11.54 6.45 13.35
N LEU A 229 10.28 6.01 13.37
CA LEU A 229 9.92 4.66 13.80
C LEU A 229 8.80 4.04 12.95
N THR A 230 9.06 2.85 12.38
CA THR A 230 8.07 2.04 11.65
C THR A 230 7.38 1.00 12.52
N TRP A 231 8.12 0.36 13.42
CA TRP A 231 7.60 -0.65 14.36
C TRP A 231 7.37 0.00 15.72
N ILE A 232 6.13 0.39 15.99
CA ILE A 232 5.72 1.13 17.18
C ILE A 232 5.32 0.13 18.27
N LEU A 233 5.65 0.40 19.53
CA LEU A 233 5.21 -0.45 20.64
C LEU A 233 3.68 -0.53 20.64
N GLU A 234 3.16 -1.71 20.94
CA GLU A 234 1.73 -1.93 21.08
C GLU A 234 1.36 -1.97 22.56
N ASP A 235 0.27 -1.32 22.93
CA ASP A 235 -0.29 -1.35 24.28
C ASP A 235 -0.92 -2.70 24.59
N VAL A 236 -0.07 -3.69 24.85
CA VAL A 236 -0.47 -5.02 25.31
C VAL A 236 -0.78 -4.97 26.81
N ASN A 237 -2.07 -4.77 27.15
CA ASN A 237 -2.59 -5.01 28.50
C ASN A 237 -2.74 -6.51 28.76
#